data_AF-A0A2U8FVJ4-F1
#
_entry.id   AF-A0A2U8FVJ4-F1
#
_cell.length_a   1.000
_cell.length_b   1.000
_cell.length_c   1.000
_cell.angle_alpha   90.00
_cell.angle_beta   90.00
_cell.angle_gamma   90.00
#
_symmetry.space_group_name_H-M   'P 1'
#
loop_
_entity.id
_entity.type
_entity.pdbx_description
1 polymer ?
#
loop_
_entity_poly.entity_id
_entity_poly.type
_entity_poly.pdbx_seq_one_letter_code
_entity_poly.pdbx_strand_id
1 'polypeptide(L)'
;MAILHAAEDKVAYCERFGIKIQPGEWHAMTFRQFVMDNGEGKGQLAMRALEEMEVGASFGAAYDAINKSPLESRHASTQTHVDHLMPGSTMGKRAARGEPCRASLARLNFFEYMPRLIRHVLYHNNEEIITLPTIEMRRDGVEPTRRGVVEWMVANGYTTSAPTDLQALRIRCLPRLQACIQPDGIHLYDPTYSGKRIIRQLVYSSDWLQRSGSLARSRRWTLEAHINPSDLSRIWVNLGGLKCMSLKSPDPDLKELTLMDWLTISGDDRLRLFLDKANKVQEGVDAVASLKRVIKVANKERNAEIKATGTKPTRSELKRERRSNTVLERVAMTGIPTGSKHTRPHAESHAKEDWGTEPTMQPAGLGLDLMQAIRASRKQ
;
A
#
# COMPACT_ATOMS: atom_id res chain seq x y z
N MET A 1 8.33 -21.62 0.09
CA MET A 1 7.09 -21.09 -0.52
C MET A 1 6.34 -22.15 -1.34
N ALA A 2 6.90 -22.71 -2.42
CA ALA A 2 6.18 -23.68 -3.28
C ALA A 2 5.63 -24.90 -2.53
N ILE A 3 6.41 -25.44 -1.58
CA ILE A 3 6.01 -26.58 -0.73
C ILE A 3 4.78 -26.23 0.12
N LEU A 4 4.76 -25.06 0.75
CA LEU A 4 3.60 -24.58 1.51
C LEU A 4 2.39 -24.41 0.59
N HIS A 5 2.57 -23.77 -0.56
CA HIS A 5 1.49 -23.58 -1.52
C HIS A 5 0.89 -24.92 -1.97
N ALA A 6 1.68 -25.97 -2.15
CA ALA A 6 1.17 -27.30 -2.49
C ALA A 6 0.24 -27.87 -1.40
N ALA A 7 0.56 -27.63 -0.13
CA ALA A 7 -0.22 -28.10 1.02
C ALA A 7 -1.46 -27.23 1.35
N GLU A 8 -1.47 -25.97 0.92
CA GLU A 8 -2.57 -25.03 1.22
C GLU A 8 -3.88 -25.39 0.52
N ASP A 9 -5.00 -24.98 1.11
CA ASP A 9 -6.33 -25.15 0.54
C ASP A 9 -6.46 -24.40 -0.79
N LYS A 10 -6.67 -25.16 -1.86
CA LYS A 10 -6.80 -24.63 -3.22
C LYS A 10 -8.13 -23.93 -3.47
N VAL A 11 -9.19 -24.31 -2.74
CA VAL A 11 -10.50 -23.65 -2.86
C VAL A 11 -10.37 -22.22 -2.36
N ALA A 12 -9.88 -22.04 -1.12
CA ALA A 12 -9.63 -20.72 -0.55
C ALA A 12 -8.62 -19.89 -1.36
N TYR A 13 -7.57 -20.54 -1.90
CA TYR A 13 -6.59 -19.87 -2.76
C TYR A 13 -7.21 -19.37 -4.07
N CYS A 14 -8.03 -20.17 -4.75
CA CYS A 14 -8.68 -19.77 -5.99
C CYS A 14 -9.75 -18.69 -5.76
N GLU A 15 -10.49 -18.80 -4.64
CA GLU A 15 -11.53 -17.83 -4.28
C GLU A 15 -10.95 -16.42 -4.11
N ARG A 16 -9.72 -16.30 -3.57
CA ARG A 16 -8.99 -15.03 -3.47
C ARG A 16 -8.86 -14.31 -4.82
N PHE A 17 -8.78 -15.05 -5.92
CA PHE A 17 -8.68 -14.52 -7.28
C PHE A 17 -10.01 -14.57 -8.05
N GLY A 18 -11.14 -14.74 -7.34
CA GLY A 18 -12.48 -14.77 -7.91
C GLY A 18 -12.81 -16.05 -8.69
N ILE A 19 -12.05 -17.13 -8.49
CA ILE A 19 -12.28 -18.42 -9.16
C ILE A 19 -12.86 -19.40 -8.14
N LYS A 20 -14.07 -19.90 -8.41
CA LYS A 20 -14.72 -20.93 -7.60
C LYS A 20 -14.41 -22.30 -8.19
N ILE A 21 -13.87 -23.19 -7.36
CA ILE A 21 -13.57 -24.58 -7.72
C ILE A 21 -14.18 -25.51 -6.69
N GLN A 22 -14.44 -26.75 -7.08
CA GLN A 22 -14.82 -27.81 -6.15
C GLN A 22 -13.59 -28.46 -5.51
N PRO A 23 -13.70 -28.98 -4.27
CA PRO A 23 -12.66 -29.83 -3.70
C PRO A 23 -12.31 -30.97 -4.68
N GLY A 24 -11.03 -31.16 -4.99
CA GLY A 24 -10.53 -32.19 -5.93
C GLY A 24 -10.18 -31.69 -7.33
N GLU A 25 -10.76 -30.56 -7.80
CA GLU A 25 -10.36 -29.96 -9.09
C GLU A 25 -8.91 -29.44 -9.06
N TRP A 26 -8.42 -29.12 -7.86
CA TRP A 26 -7.01 -28.93 -7.59
C TRP A 26 -6.67 -29.51 -6.22
N HIS A 27 -5.94 -30.63 -6.22
CA HIS A 27 -5.56 -31.32 -5.00
C HIS A 27 -4.52 -30.54 -4.19
N ALA A 28 -4.80 -30.34 -2.91
CA ALA A 28 -3.80 -29.96 -1.92
C ALA A 28 -3.03 -31.21 -1.49
N MET A 29 -1.71 -31.19 -1.61
CA MET A 29 -0.86 -32.35 -1.33
C MET A 29 0.45 -31.93 -0.68
N THR A 30 0.93 -32.78 0.22
CA THR A 30 2.26 -32.71 0.81
C THR A 30 3.08 -33.89 0.30
N PHE A 31 4.33 -33.64 -0.03
CA PHE A 31 5.20 -34.63 -0.63
C PHE A 31 6.30 -35.01 0.36
N ARG A 32 6.57 -36.32 0.48
CA ARG A 32 7.70 -36.86 1.27
C ARG A 32 9.02 -36.81 0.54
N GLN A 33 8.99 -36.64 -0.78
CA GLN A 33 10.18 -36.55 -1.61
C GLN A 33 9.96 -35.51 -2.70
N PHE A 34 10.93 -34.61 -2.87
CA PHE A 34 10.98 -33.67 -3.97
C PHE A 34 12.08 -34.06 -4.94
N VAL A 35 11.75 -34.11 -6.22
CA VAL A 35 12.76 -34.13 -7.29
C VAL A 35 13.15 -32.68 -7.56
N MET A 36 14.42 -32.35 -7.31
CA MET A 36 14.93 -30.99 -7.46
C MET A 36 16.07 -30.91 -8.46
N ASP A 37 16.18 -29.78 -9.14
CA ASP A 37 17.36 -29.49 -9.93
C ASP A 37 18.57 -29.22 -9.01
N ASN A 38 19.76 -29.56 -9.50
CA ASN A 38 21.05 -29.37 -8.84
C ASN A 38 21.43 -27.90 -8.62
N GLY A 39 20.69 -26.95 -9.21
CA GLY A 39 20.86 -25.51 -8.99
C GLY A 39 20.22 -25.05 -7.68
N GLU A 40 19.01 -24.50 -7.77
CA GLU A 40 18.30 -23.90 -6.62
C GLU A 40 18.07 -24.89 -5.45
N GLY A 41 17.86 -26.18 -5.76
CA GLY A 41 17.62 -27.21 -4.75
C GLY A 41 18.80 -27.49 -3.82
N LYS A 42 20.04 -27.16 -4.25
CA LYS A 42 21.25 -27.27 -3.42
C LYS A 42 21.57 -26.02 -2.61
N GLY A 43 20.72 -25.00 -2.67
CA GLY A 43 20.86 -23.82 -1.83
C GLY A 43 20.77 -24.18 -0.34
N GLN A 44 21.63 -23.60 0.49
CA GLN A 44 21.66 -23.89 1.94
C GLN A 44 20.29 -23.70 2.62
N LEU A 45 19.52 -22.69 2.20
CA LEU A 45 18.18 -22.44 2.73
C LEU A 45 17.18 -23.52 2.32
N ALA A 46 17.26 -24.01 1.08
CA ALA A 46 16.39 -25.07 0.59
C ALA A 46 16.70 -26.40 1.29
N MET A 47 17.98 -26.75 1.44
CA MET A 47 18.38 -27.98 2.13
C MET A 47 17.99 -27.95 3.61
N ARG A 48 18.23 -26.84 4.33
CA ARG A 48 17.79 -26.70 5.73
C ARG A 48 16.27 -26.81 5.87
N ALA A 49 15.51 -26.20 4.97
CA ALA A 49 14.05 -26.31 5.01
C ALA A 49 13.59 -27.76 4.79
N LEU A 50 14.21 -28.51 3.89
CA LEU A 50 13.89 -29.91 3.62
C LEU A 50 14.28 -30.83 4.79
N GLU A 51 15.47 -30.62 5.36
CA GLU A 51 15.93 -31.33 6.57
C GLU A 51 14.98 -31.08 7.76
N GLU A 52 14.66 -29.82 8.05
CA GLU A 52 13.72 -29.46 9.12
C GLU A 52 12.34 -30.06 8.88
N MET A 53 11.92 -30.19 7.62
CA MET A 53 10.65 -30.79 7.22
C MET A 53 10.64 -32.31 7.24
N GLU A 54 11.77 -32.97 7.46
CA GLU A 54 11.91 -34.43 7.33
C GLU A 54 11.44 -34.93 5.94
N VAL A 55 11.66 -34.10 4.91
CA VAL A 55 11.31 -34.39 3.53
C VAL A 55 12.56 -34.72 2.74
N GLY A 56 12.54 -35.83 2.01
CA GLY A 56 13.63 -36.22 1.13
C GLY A 56 13.76 -35.32 -0.10
N ALA A 57 14.99 -35.14 -0.57
CA ALA A 57 15.28 -34.51 -1.84
C ALA A 57 16.08 -35.48 -2.70
N SER A 58 15.58 -35.80 -3.89
CA SER A 58 16.35 -36.51 -4.90
C SER A 58 16.79 -35.52 -5.97
N PHE A 59 18.09 -35.51 -6.22
CA PHE A 59 18.68 -34.74 -7.30
C PHE A 59 18.94 -35.66 -8.48
N GLY A 60 18.57 -35.22 -9.68
CA GLY A 60 18.94 -35.94 -10.90
C GLY A 60 20.46 -36.09 -10.99
N ALA A 61 20.93 -37.22 -11.53
CA ALA A 61 22.36 -37.45 -11.74
C ALA A 61 22.97 -36.32 -12.58
N ALA A 62 24.20 -35.93 -12.27
CA ALA A 62 24.92 -34.94 -13.09
C ALA A 62 24.98 -35.44 -14.54
N TYR A 63 24.65 -34.57 -15.49
CA TYR A 63 24.55 -34.85 -16.94
C TYR A 63 23.34 -35.68 -17.41
N ASP A 64 22.35 -35.95 -16.55
CA ASP A 64 21.12 -36.62 -16.97
C ASP A 64 20.08 -35.59 -17.49
N ALA A 65 20.28 -35.14 -18.74
CA ALA A 65 19.43 -34.15 -19.43
C ALA A 65 17.96 -34.62 -19.58
N ILE A 66 17.70 -35.92 -19.43
CA ILE A 66 16.38 -36.55 -19.55
C ILE A 66 15.44 -36.09 -18.43
N ASN A 67 15.96 -35.79 -17.22
CA ASN A 67 15.14 -35.29 -16.12
C ASN A 67 14.73 -33.81 -16.30
N LYS A 68 15.50 -33.03 -17.07
CA LYS A 68 15.23 -31.60 -17.31
C LYS A 68 14.26 -31.37 -18.47
N SER A 69 14.39 -32.16 -19.54
CA SER A 69 13.66 -31.95 -20.79
C SER A 69 12.12 -31.90 -20.64
N PRO A 70 11.46 -32.79 -19.87
CA PRO A 70 10.01 -32.72 -19.65
C PRO A 70 9.56 -31.50 -18.82
N LEU A 71 10.35 -31.10 -17.81
CA LEU A 71 10.06 -29.94 -16.96
C LEU A 71 10.25 -28.63 -17.73
N GLU A 72 11.34 -28.49 -18.48
CA GLU A 72 11.63 -27.32 -19.31
C GLU A 72 10.63 -27.18 -20.46
N SER A 73 10.29 -28.28 -21.14
CA SER A 73 9.28 -28.28 -22.21
C SER A 73 7.88 -27.90 -21.69
N ARG A 74 7.53 -28.31 -20.46
CA ARG A 74 6.25 -27.94 -19.84
C ARG A 74 6.23 -26.48 -19.41
N HIS A 75 7.31 -25.96 -18.83
CA HIS A 75 7.42 -24.52 -18.56
C HIS A 75 7.27 -23.70 -19.84
N ALA A 76 7.88 -24.12 -20.94
CA ALA A 76 7.71 -23.49 -22.25
C ALA A 76 6.26 -23.55 -22.76
N SER A 77 5.55 -24.66 -22.52
CA SER A 77 4.13 -24.79 -22.87
C SER A 77 3.24 -23.83 -22.06
N THR A 78 3.43 -23.75 -20.75
CA THR A 78 2.71 -22.80 -19.87
C THR A 78 3.01 -21.35 -20.26
N GLN A 79 4.28 -21.03 -20.50
CA GLN A 79 4.70 -19.70 -20.99
C GLN A 79 4.03 -19.36 -22.32
N THR A 80 3.89 -20.33 -23.22
CA THR A 80 3.24 -20.12 -24.52
C THR A 80 1.74 -19.86 -24.39
N HIS A 81 1.06 -20.63 -23.54
CA HIS A 81 -0.40 -20.52 -23.39
C HIS A 81 -0.85 -19.32 -22.56
N VAL A 82 -0.05 -18.89 -21.59
CA VAL A 82 -0.39 -17.79 -20.69
C VAL A 82 0.47 -16.57 -21.02
N ASP A 83 1.77 -16.65 -20.79
CA ASP A 83 2.65 -15.47 -20.77
C ASP A 83 2.88 -14.84 -22.15
N HIS A 84 2.92 -15.62 -23.23
CA HIS A 84 3.15 -15.10 -24.58
C HIS A 84 1.95 -14.33 -25.15
N LEU A 85 0.75 -14.57 -24.62
CA LEU A 85 -0.45 -13.82 -24.98
C LEU A 85 -0.53 -12.46 -24.28
N MET A 86 0.36 -12.21 -23.31
CA MET A 86 0.31 -10.99 -22.50
C MET A 86 1.03 -9.82 -23.17
N PRO A 87 0.48 -8.59 -23.05
CA PRO A 87 1.15 -7.40 -23.56
C PRO A 87 2.47 -7.17 -22.80
N GLY A 88 3.55 -6.90 -23.54
CA GLY A 88 4.90 -6.73 -22.99
C GLY A 88 5.69 -8.03 -22.81
N SER A 89 5.16 -9.19 -23.22
CA SER A 89 5.88 -10.47 -23.18
C SER A 89 7.18 -10.42 -23.99
N THR A 90 8.22 -11.11 -23.49
CA THR A 90 9.48 -11.26 -24.23
C THR A 90 9.38 -12.30 -25.34
N MET A 91 8.45 -13.27 -25.20
CA MET A 91 8.44 -14.50 -25.99
C MET A 91 9.82 -15.18 -26.06
N GLY A 92 10.63 -15.05 -25.00
CA GLY A 92 12.02 -15.52 -24.95
C GLY A 92 13.01 -14.75 -25.84
N LYS A 93 12.61 -13.66 -26.50
CA LYS A 93 13.46 -12.86 -27.38
C LYS A 93 14.14 -11.72 -26.62
N ARG A 94 15.40 -11.45 -26.98
CA ARG A 94 16.11 -10.24 -26.54
C ARG A 94 15.51 -9.00 -27.21
N ALA A 95 15.57 -7.86 -26.53
CA ALA A 95 15.12 -6.59 -27.10
C ALA A 95 15.95 -6.22 -28.33
N ALA A 96 15.30 -5.88 -29.43
CA ALA A 96 15.97 -5.34 -30.61
C ALA A 96 16.16 -3.83 -30.48
N ARG A 97 17.16 -3.29 -31.18
CA ARG A 97 17.44 -1.85 -31.18
C ARG A 97 16.25 -1.09 -31.76
N GLY A 98 15.69 -0.15 -31.00
CA GLY A 98 14.53 0.65 -31.39
C GLY A 98 13.19 0.10 -30.93
N GLU A 99 13.14 -1.09 -30.32
CA GLU A 99 11.92 -1.58 -29.69
C GLU A 99 11.58 -0.76 -28.44
N PRO A 100 10.30 -0.46 -28.19
CA PRO A 100 9.88 0.17 -26.94
C PRO A 100 10.19 -0.75 -25.75
N CYS A 101 10.47 -0.14 -24.60
CA CYS A 101 10.76 -0.89 -23.38
C CYS A 101 9.58 -1.81 -23.03
N ARG A 102 9.83 -3.11 -22.87
CA ARG A 102 8.76 -4.09 -22.60
C ARG A 102 8.00 -3.82 -21.30
N ALA A 103 8.68 -3.29 -20.28
CA ALA A 103 8.04 -2.85 -19.04
C ALA A 103 7.01 -1.73 -19.28
N SER A 104 7.20 -0.86 -20.28
CA SER A 104 6.21 0.17 -20.65
C SER A 104 4.99 -0.40 -21.40
N LEU A 105 5.13 -1.60 -21.97
CA LEU A 105 4.05 -2.30 -22.65
C LEU A 105 3.27 -3.22 -21.70
N ALA A 106 3.81 -3.58 -20.53
CA ALA A 106 3.12 -4.39 -19.54
C ALA A 106 1.85 -3.67 -19.04
N ARG A 107 0.71 -4.36 -19.08
CA ARG A 107 -0.60 -3.79 -18.71
C ARG A 107 -1.31 -4.49 -17.56
N LEU A 108 -0.85 -5.68 -17.20
CA LEU A 108 -1.53 -6.48 -16.17
C LEU A 108 -0.80 -6.35 -14.84
N ASN A 109 -1.58 -6.17 -13.77
CA ASN A 109 -1.11 -6.33 -12.41
C ASN A 109 -1.16 -7.80 -11.97
N PHE A 110 -0.65 -8.09 -10.77
CA PHE A 110 -0.60 -9.45 -10.21
C PHE A 110 -2.00 -10.08 -10.12
N PHE A 111 -3.01 -9.36 -9.63
CA PHE A 111 -4.37 -9.86 -9.44
C PHE A 111 -5.13 -10.06 -10.76
N GLU A 112 -4.77 -9.35 -11.82
CA GLU A 112 -5.30 -9.60 -13.15
C GLU A 112 -4.62 -10.79 -13.81
N TYR A 113 -3.31 -10.97 -13.60
CA TYR A 113 -2.56 -12.10 -14.16
C TYR A 113 -2.98 -13.44 -13.55
N MET A 114 -3.04 -13.52 -12.22
CA MET A 114 -3.24 -14.78 -11.49
C MET A 114 -4.46 -15.60 -11.90
N PRO A 115 -5.66 -15.02 -12.13
CA PRO A 115 -6.81 -15.77 -12.63
C PRO A 115 -6.56 -16.50 -13.95
N ARG A 116 -5.74 -15.94 -14.84
CA ARG A 116 -5.42 -16.55 -16.14
C ARG A 116 -4.51 -17.76 -15.95
N LEU A 117 -3.51 -17.64 -15.09
CA LEU A 117 -2.63 -18.76 -14.73
C LEU A 117 -3.42 -19.87 -14.04
N ILE A 118 -4.27 -19.53 -13.07
CA ILE A 118 -5.09 -20.52 -12.34
C ILE A 118 -6.02 -21.27 -13.30
N ARG A 119 -6.70 -20.59 -14.21
CA ARG A 119 -7.55 -21.25 -15.22
C ARG A 119 -6.75 -22.21 -16.10
N HIS A 120 -5.54 -21.82 -16.51
CA HIS A 120 -4.67 -22.72 -17.29
C HIS A 120 -4.26 -23.95 -16.48
N VAL A 121 -3.96 -23.80 -15.19
CA VAL A 121 -3.67 -24.94 -14.30
C VAL A 121 -4.89 -25.86 -14.17
N LEU A 122 -6.10 -25.31 -14.02
CA LEU A 122 -7.32 -26.09 -13.94
C LEU A 122 -7.59 -26.87 -15.24
N TYR A 123 -7.41 -26.23 -16.40
CA TYR A 123 -7.49 -26.91 -17.70
C TYR A 123 -6.45 -28.04 -17.80
N HIS A 124 -5.19 -27.76 -17.46
CA HIS A 124 -4.10 -28.73 -17.51
C HIS A 124 -4.34 -29.96 -16.63
N ASN A 125 -4.98 -29.75 -15.48
CA ASN A 125 -5.26 -30.81 -14.51
C ASN A 125 -6.50 -31.63 -14.89
N ASN A 126 -7.57 -30.95 -15.30
CA ASN A 126 -8.92 -31.53 -15.36
C ASN A 126 -9.43 -31.80 -16.79
N GLU A 127 -8.89 -31.13 -17.81
CA GLU A 127 -9.43 -31.18 -19.18
C GLU A 127 -8.41 -31.70 -20.20
N GLU A 128 -7.11 -31.39 -20.02
CA GLU A 128 -6.08 -31.83 -20.96
C GLU A 128 -5.95 -33.36 -20.97
N ILE A 129 -6.31 -33.97 -22.10
CA ILE A 129 -6.23 -35.41 -22.31
C ILE A 129 -4.75 -35.83 -22.38
N ILE A 130 -4.41 -36.83 -21.58
CA ILE A 130 -3.08 -37.44 -21.56
C ILE A 130 -3.12 -38.91 -21.94
N THR A 131 -2.02 -39.37 -22.51
CA THR A 131 -1.78 -40.81 -22.67
C THR A 131 -1.61 -41.43 -21.28
N LEU A 132 -2.49 -42.37 -20.93
CA LEU A 132 -2.39 -43.09 -19.66
C LEU A 132 -1.02 -43.78 -19.55
N PRO A 133 -0.26 -43.52 -18.46
CA PRO A 133 1.09 -44.02 -18.28
C PRO A 133 1.22 -45.55 -18.26
N THR A 134 0.25 -46.25 -17.66
CA THR A 134 0.33 -47.71 -17.46
C THR A 134 -0.83 -48.45 -18.11
N ILE A 135 -0.62 -49.73 -18.41
CA ILE A 135 -1.68 -50.63 -18.89
C ILE A 135 -2.73 -50.86 -17.79
N GLU A 136 -2.31 -50.86 -16.52
CA GLU A 136 -3.21 -50.99 -15.38
C GLU A 136 -4.25 -49.87 -15.35
N MET A 137 -3.82 -48.61 -15.53
CA MET A 137 -4.74 -47.48 -15.63
C MET A 137 -5.73 -47.63 -16.79
N ARG A 138 -5.29 -48.20 -17.92
CA ARG A 138 -6.18 -48.45 -19.08
C ARG A 138 -7.19 -49.55 -18.79
N ARG A 139 -6.76 -50.62 -18.13
CA ARG A 139 -7.61 -51.74 -17.72
C ARG A 139 -8.68 -51.27 -16.74
N ASP A 140 -8.30 -50.39 -15.81
CA ASP A 140 -9.17 -49.89 -14.77
C ASP A 140 -10.06 -48.72 -15.23
N GLY A 141 -9.95 -48.31 -16.51
CA GLY A 141 -10.80 -47.27 -17.10
C GLY A 141 -10.56 -45.88 -16.51
N VAL A 142 -9.33 -45.57 -16.10
CA VAL A 142 -8.97 -44.28 -15.49
C VAL A 142 -9.28 -43.13 -16.44
N GLU A 143 -9.89 -42.07 -15.91
CA GLU A 143 -10.10 -40.83 -16.66
C GLU A 143 -8.74 -40.33 -17.18
N PRO A 144 -8.58 -40.12 -18.50
CA PRO A 144 -7.29 -39.77 -19.11
C PRO A 144 -6.92 -38.30 -18.88
N THR A 145 -7.11 -37.81 -17.66
CA THR A 145 -6.73 -36.48 -17.17
C THR A 145 -5.69 -36.64 -16.06
N ARG A 146 -4.93 -35.57 -15.76
CA ARG A 146 -3.95 -35.63 -14.67
C ARG A 146 -4.62 -35.79 -13.31
N ARG A 147 -5.78 -35.14 -13.11
CA ARG A 147 -6.62 -35.35 -11.93
C ARG A 147 -6.98 -36.84 -11.81
N GLY A 148 -7.54 -37.44 -12.85
CA GLY A 148 -7.93 -38.85 -12.83
C GLY A 148 -6.78 -39.79 -12.51
N VAL A 149 -5.60 -39.55 -13.09
CA VAL A 149 -4.39 -40.32 -12.78
C VAL A 149 -3.98 -40.17 -11.32
N VAL A 150 -3.95 -38.94 -10.77
CA VAL A 150 -3.56 -38.70 -9.38
C VAL A 150 -4.56 -39.33 -8.40
N GLU A 151 -5.86 -39.18 -8.65
CA GLU A 151 -6.92 -39.77 -7.83
C GLU A 151 -6.82 -41.30 -7.83
N TRP A 152 -6.63 -41.93 -9.00
CA TRP A 152 -6.42 -43.37 -9.10
C TRP A 152 -5.14 -43.81 -8.37
N MET A 153 -4.04 -43.06 -8.48
CA MET A 153 -2.79 -43.37 -7.75
C MET A 153 -2.97 -43.30 -6.25
N VAL A 154 -3.74 -42.33 -5.73
CA VAL A 154 -4.05 -42.22 -4.30
C VAL A 154 -4.95 -43.37 -3.86
N ALA A 155 -6.00 -43.68 -4.63
CA ALA A 155 -6.94 -44.75 -4.31
C ALA A 155 -6.29 -46.14 -4.25
N ASN A 156 -5.30 -46.40 -5.11
CA ASN A 156 -4.56 -47.66 -5.16
C ASN A 156 -3.29 -47.69 -4.29
N GLY A 157 -3.03 -46.62 -3.52
CA GLY A 157 -1.89 -46.58 -2.59
C GLY A 157 -0.52 -46.37 -3.25
N TYR A 158 -0.46 -46.03 -4.53
CA TYR A 158 0.79 -45.67 -5.23
C TYR A 158 1.38 -44.36 -4.73
N THR A 159 0.53 -43.46 -4.21
CA THR A 159 0.97 -42.22 -3.59
C THR A 159 0.08 -41.87 -2.40
N THR A 160 0.59 -41.05 -1.49
CA THR A 160 -0.16 -40.62 -0.31
C THR A 160 0.28 -39.21 0.09
N SER A 161 -0.67 -38.34 0.42
CA SER A 161 -0.38 -37.06 1.06
C SER A 161 -0.02 -37.30 2.53
N ALA A 162 1.10 -36.76 3.00
CA ALA A 162 1.45 -36.84 4.41
C ALA A 162 0.55 -35.90 5.24
N PRO A 163 -0.01 -36.31 6.40
CA PRO A 163 -0.58 -35.36 7.33
C PRO A 163 0.50 -34.34 7.71
N THR A 164 0.23 -33.05 7.56
CA THR A 164 1.22 -32.02 7.90
C THR A 164 0.57 -30.84 8.59
N ASP A 165 1.20 -30.38 9.67
CA ASP A 165 0.82 -29.14 10.34
C ASP A 165 1.15 -27.94 9.44
N LEU A 166 0.12 -27.31 8.90
CA LEU A 166 0.25 -26.10 8.08
C LEU A 166 0.94 -24.96 8.84
N GLN A 167 0.82 -24.88 10.17
CA GLN A 167 1.49 -23.84 10.95
C GLN A 167 3.00 -24.07 11.00
N ALA A 168 3.43 -25.31 11.24
CA ALA A 168 4.84 -25.69 11.12
C ALA A 168 5.39 -25.42 9.72
N LEU A 169 4.63 -25.73 8.66
CA LEU A 169 5.01 -25.42 7.28
C LEU A 169 5.18 -23.92 7.06
N ARG A 170 4.28 -23.08 7.58
CA ARG A 170 4.38 -21.62 7.44
C ARG A 170 5.66 -21.07 8.06
N ILE A 171 6.04 -21.52 9.25
CA ILE A 171 7.30 -21.09 9.90
C ILE A 171 8.52 -21.43 9.03
N ARG A 172 8.52 -22.61 8.41
CA ARG A 172 9.66 -23.12 7.64
C ARG A 172 9.73 -22.54 6.22
N CYS A 173 8.58 -22.38 5.57
CA CYS A 173 8.50 -22.08 4.15
C CYS A 173 8.29 -20.59 3.82
N LEU A 174 7.79 -19.78 4.75
CA LEU A 174 7.57 -18.36 4.52
C LEU A 174 8.85 -17.56 4.79
N PRO A 175 9.15 -16.54 3.97
CA PRO A 175 10.26 -15.63 4.22
C PRO A 175 10.11 -14.91 5.54
N ARG A 176 11.25 -14.67 6.18
CA ARG A 176 11.36 -14.01 7.49
C ARG A 176 11.75 -12.56 7.26
N LEU A 177 10.96 -11.65 7.82
CA LEU A 177 11.26 -10.23 7.87
C LEU A 177 11.47 -9.80 9.32
N GLN A 178 12.39 -8.87 9.54
CA GLN A 178 12.48 -8.22 10.83
C GLN A 178 11.24 -7.37 11.05
N ALA A 179 10.74 -7.38 12.29
CA ALA A 179 9.58 -6.61 12.70
C ALA A 179 9.81 -5.97 14.07
N CYS A 180 8.97 -5.00 14.43
CA CYS A 180 8.93 -4.42 15.76
C CYS A 180 7.50 -4.22 16.25
N ILE A 181 7.33 -4.34 17.56
CA ILE A 181 6.06 -4.00 18.21
C ILE A 181 6.06 -2.50 18.54
N GLN A 182 4.99 -1.84 18.14
CA GLN A 182 4.63 -0.46 18.50
C GLN A 182 3.24 -0.44 19.14
N PRO A 183 2.81 0.67 19.79
CA PRO A 183 1.52 0.72 20.49
C PRO A 183 0.28 0.41 19.62
N ASP A 184 0.35 0.69 18.31
CA ASP A 184 -0.72 0.46 17.34
C ASP A 184 -0.74 -0.97 16.77
N GLY A 185 0.40 -1.67 16.80
CA GLY A 185 0.54 -3.05 16.33
C GLY A 185 1.98 -3.45 15.99
N ILE A 186 2.10 -4.51 15.19
CA ILE A 186 3.38 -5.00 14.67
C ILE A 186 3.67 -4.35 13.33
N HIS A 187 4.87 -3.82 13.19
CA HIS A 187 5.37 -3.18 11.97
C HIS A 187 6.50 -3.99 11.38
N LEU A 188 6.51 -4.12 10.05
CA LEU A 188 7.57 -4.80 9.32
C LEU A 188 8.67 -3.82 8.93
N TYR A 189 9.92 -4.27 8.97
CA TYR A 189 11.05 -3.55 8.40
C TYR A 189 11.20 -3.87 6.92
N ASP A 190 11.57 -2.85 6.16
CA ASP A 190 11.81 -2.88 4.73
C ASP A 190 13.09 -3.69 4.42
N PRO A 191 12.98 -4.86 3.77
CA PRO A 191 14.13 -5.71 3.49
C PRO A 191 15.07 -5.13 2.43
N THR A 192 14.64 -4.16 1.63
CA THR A 192 15.48 -3.56 0.58
C THR A 192 16.39 -2.45 1.12
N TYR A 193 16.31 -2.16 2.42
CA TYR A 193 17.08 -1.11 3.08
C TYR A 193 17.99 -1.70 4.15
N SER A 194 19.26 -1.31 4.12
CA SER A 194 20.27 -1.80 5.08
C SER A 194 20.04 -1.30 6.51
N GLY A 195 19.24 -0.25 6.70
CA GLY A 195 18.88 0.26 8.03
C GLY A 195 17.52 -0.25 8.53
N LYS A 196 17.16 0.17 9.75
CA LYS A 196 15.85 -0.12 10.35
C LYS A 196 14.80 0.86 9.84
N ARG A 197 14.22 0.59 8.67
CA ARG A 197 13.14 1.38 8.08
C ARG A 197 11.84 0.61 8.11
N ILE A 198 10.80 1.19 8.71
CA ILE A 198 9.47 0.58 8.75
C ILE A 198 8.77 0.74 7.40
N ILE A 199 8.11 -0.31 6.94
CA ILE A 199 7.20 -0.25 5.81
C ILE A 199 5.92 0.47 6.26
N ARG A 200 5.62 1.60 5.64
CA ARG A 200 4.47 2.43 6.04
C ARG A 200 3.17 1.70 5.76
N GLN A 201 2.14 1.99 6.57
CA GLN A 201 0.77 1.47 6.49
C GLN A 201 0.61 -0.05 6.69
N LEU A 202 1.69 -0.83 6.68
CA LEU A 202 1.66 -2.25 7.04
C LEU A 202 1.72 -2.43 8.55
N VAL A 203 0.56 -2.28 9.19
CA VAL A 203 0.38 -2.50 10.63
C VAL A 203 -0.43 -3.76 10.87
N TYR A 204 0.11 -4.69 11.65
CA TYR A 204 -0.52 -5.97 11.92
C TYR A 204 -0.99 -6.08 13.36
N SER A 205 -2.13 -6.73 13.56
CA SER A 205 -2.68 -6.91 14.91
C SER A 205 -3.56 -8.15 15.01
N SER A 206 -3.89 -8.51 16.24
CA SER A 206 -4.88 -9.54 16.56
C SER A 206 -5.49 -9.22 17.92
N ASP A 207 -6.66 -9.80 18.21
CA ASP A 207 -7.30 -9.70 19.52
C ASP A 207 -6.38 -10.17 20.64
N TRP A 208 -5.59 -11.22 20.37
CA TRP A 208 -4.61 -11.74 21.32
C TRP A 208 -3.52 -10.71 21.61
N LEU A 209 -2.99 -10.03 20.59
CA LEU A 209 -1.96 -9.02 20.76
C LEU A 209 -2.48 -7.86 21.62
N GLN A 210 -3.72 -7.43 21.40
CA GLN A 210 -4.38 -6.38 22.18
C GLN A 210 -4.54 -6.77 23.66
N ARG A 211 -4.91 -8.03 23.95
CA ARG A 211 -5.12 -8.52 25.33
C ARG A 211 -3.85 -8.91 26.07
N SER A 212 -2.79 -9.29 25.36
CA SER A 212 -1.56 -9.82 25.97
C SER A 212 -0.72 -8.80 26.77
N GLY A 213 -1.06 -7.51 26.71
CA GLY A 213 -0.26 -6.44 27.31
C GLY A 213 1.10 -6.20 26.64
N SER A 214 1.41 -6.95 25.57
CA SER A 214 2.68 -6.83 24.83
C SER A 214 2.88 -5.45 24.19
N LEU A 215 1.78 -4.75 23.89
CA LEU A 215 1.75 -3.39 23.35
C LEU A 215 2.04 -2.32 24.41
N ALA A 216 1.83 -2.62 25.70
CA ALA A 216 2.06 -1.70 26.82
C ALA A 216 3.53 -1.65 27.26
N ARG A 217 4.39 -2.54 26.73
CA ARG A 217 5.83 -2.49 26.99
C ARG A 217 6.43 -1.26 26.32
N SER A 218 6.93 -0.33 27.12
CA SER A 218 7.53 0.95 26.69
C SER A 218 8.76 0.78 25.75
N ARG A 219 9.39 -0.39 25.75
CA ARG A 219 10.61 -0.64 24.97
C ARG A 219 10.27 -1.30 23.64
N ARG A 220 10.61 -0.63 22.53
CA ARG A 220 10.65 -1.24 21.18
C ARG A 220 11.56 -2.46 21.23
N TRP A 221 11.00 -3.62 20.95
CA TRP A 221 11.77 -4.86 20.80
C TRP A 221 11.50 -5.45 19.41
N THR A 222 12.56 -6.01 18.85
CA THR A 222 12.57 -6.59 17.51
C THR A 222 12.20 -8.07 17.58
N LEU A 223 11.46 -8.53 16.57
CA LEU A 223 11.06 -9.92 16.42
C LEU A 223 11.12 -10.32 14.94
N GLU A 224 10.97 -11.61 14.66
CA GLU A 224 10.87 -12.12 13.29
C GLU A 224 9.40 -12.39 12.94
N ALA A 225 8.98 -11.88 11.79
CA ALA A 225 7.68 -12.11 11.22
C ALA A 225 7.81 -12.92 9.92
N HIS A 226 7.00 -13.96 9.80
CA HIS A 226 6.84 -14.75 8.60
C HIS A 226 5.69 -14.17 7.79
N ILE A 227 5.93 -13.87 6.52
CA ILE A 227 4.93 -13.26 5.63
C ILE A 227 4.90 -13.98 4.29
N ASN A 228 3.75 -14.07 3.65
CA ASN A 228 3.65 -14.40 2.24
C ASN A 228 3.84 -13.12 1.41
N PRO A 229 4.93 -12.95 0.62
CA PRO A 229 5.14 -11.74 -0.17
C PRO A 229 4.04 -11.49 -1.21
N SER A 230 3.32 -12.54 -1.62
CA SER A 230 2.19 -12.43 -2.55
C SER A 230 0.85 -12.18 -1.86
N ASP A 231 0.80 -12.15 -0.51
CA ASP A 231 -0.40 -11.90 0.28
C ASP A 231 -0.07 -11.13 1.58
N LEU A 232 -0.36 -9.83 1.56
CA LEU A 232 -0.11 -8.93 2.68
C LEU A 232 -1.13 -9.05 3.82
N SER A 233 -2.19 -9.84 3.65
CA SER A 233 -3.32 -9.87 4.59
C SER A 233 -2.94 -10.37 5.98
N ARG A 234 -1.93 -11.24 6.08
CA ARG A 234 -1.56 -11.94 7.31
C ARG A 234 -0.06 -12.08 7.47
N ILE A 235 0.37 -12.04 8.74
CA ILE A 235 1.71 -12.43 9.14
C ILE A 235 1.64 -13.43 10.30
N TRP A 236 2.71 -14.19 10.47
CA TRP A 236 2.87 -15.10 11.58
C TRP A 236 4.09 -14.71 12.39
N VAL A 237 3.94 -14.62 13.71
CA VAL A 237 5.00 -14.22 14.63
C VAL A 237 5.10 -15.23 15.77
N ASN A 238 6.32 -15.49 16.24
CA ASN A 238 6.52 -16.35 17.39
C ASN A 238 6.56 -15.50 18.68
N LEU A 239 5.49 -15.57 19.46
CA LEU A 239 5.33 -14.85 20.73
C LEU A 239 4.80 -15.82 21.79
N GLY A 240 5.68 -16.72 22.25
CA GLY A 240 5.27 -17.83 23.13
C GLY A 240 4.44 -18.88 22.38
N GLY A 241 4.75 -19.09 21.10
CA GLY A 241 3.98 -19.90 20.15
C GLY A 241 3.65 -19.11 18.89
N LEU A 242 3.32 -19.83 17.81
CA LEU A 242 2.97 -19.19 16.54
C LEU A 242 1.61 -18.49 16.67
N LYS A 243 1.60 -17.18 16.41
CA LYS A 243 0.39 -16.37 16.41
C LYS A 243 0.20 -15.74 15.04
N CYS A 244 -1.01 -15.87 14.49
CA CYS A 244 -1.42 -15.20 13.26
C CYS A 244 -1.89 -13.78 13.59
N MET A 245 -1.44 -12.80 12.81
CA MET A 245 -1.87 -11.40 12.88
C MET A 245 -2.48 -11.02 11.54
N SER A 246 -3.52 -10.21 11.56
CA SER A 246 -4.15 -9.65 10.36
C SER A 246 -3.71 -8.20 10.13
N LEU A 247 -3.64 -7.82 8.86
CA LEU A 247 -3.35 -6.45 8.45
C LEU A 247 -4.49 -5.53 8.91
N LYS A 248 -4.15 -4.48 9.68
CA LYS A 248 -5.03 -3.36 9.99
C LYS A 248 -4.95 -2.35 8.85
N SER A 249 -5.75 -2.57 7.81
CA SER A 249 -5.97 -1.55 6.78
C SER A 249 -7.45 -1.47 6.45
N PRO A 250 -8.03 -0.25 6.39
CA PRO A 250 -9.37 -0.04 5.84
C PRO A 250 -9.38 -0.13 4.31
N ASP A 251 -8.21 -0.05 3.67
CA ASP A 251 -8.06 -0.04 2.22
C ASP A 251 -8.19 -1.47 1.66
N PRO A 252 -9.24 -1.77 0.86
CA PRO A 252 -9.40 -3.06 0.21
C PRO A 252 -8.31 -3.31 -0.84
N ASP A 253 -7.84 -2.28 -1.54
CA ASP A 253 -6.91 -2.41 -2.67
C ASP A 253 -5.53 -2.84 -2.19
N LEU A 254 -5.15 -2.49 -0.96
CA LEU A 254 -3.90 -2.94 -0.33
C LEU A 254 -3.84 -4.47 -0.17
N LYS A 255 -4.99 -5.16 -0.09
CA LYS A 255 -5.05 -6.62 -0.05
C LYS A 255 -4.78 -7.26 -1.42
N GLU A 256 -4.94 -6.47 -2.48
CA GLU A 256 -4.66 -6.84 -3.86
C GLU A 256 -3.22 -6.51 -4.29
N LEU A 257 -2.37 -6.07 -3.37
CA LEU A 257 -0.97 -5.79 -3.65
C LEU A 257 -0.06 -6.89 -3.11
N THR A 258 1.03 -7.14 -3.85
CA THR A 258 2.16 -7.89 -3.31
C THR A 258 3.04 -6.98 -2.46
N LEU A 259 3.90 -7.58 -1.63
CA LEU A 259 4.91 -6.86 -0.87
C LEU A 259 5.83 -6.05 -1.79
N MET A 260 6.18 -6.59 -2.96
CA MET A 260 7.03 -5.88 -3.92
C MET A 260 6.33 -4.66 -4.50
N ASP A 261 5.06 -4.79 -4.89
CA ASP A 261 4.27 -3.65 -5.38
C ASP A 261 4.20 -2.54 -4.33
N TRP A 262 3.90 -2.91 -3.09
CA TRP A 262 3.80 -1.95 -1.99
C TRP A 262 5.13 -1.29 -1.65
N LEU A 263 6.24 -2.02 -1.70
CA LEU A 263 7.58 -1.47 -1.50
C LEU A 263 7.96 -0.47 -2.61
N THR A 264 7.61 -0.76 -3.86
CA THR A 264 7.81 0.16 -4.99
C THR A 264 6.96 1.42 -4.82
N ILE A 265 5.66 1.29 -4.54
CA ILE A 265 4.76 2.43 -4.30
C ILE A 265 5.27 3.29 -3.13
N SER A 266 5.63 2.64 -2.01
CA SER A 266 6.20 3.31 -0.84
C SER A 266 7.53 4.00 -1.12
N GLY A 267 8.32 3.47 -2.07
CA GLY A 267 9.55 4.07 -2.56
C GLY A 267 9.28 5.34 -3.35
N ASP A 268 8.37 5.27 -4.32
CA ASP A 268 7.98 6.38 -5.19
C ASP A 268 7.37 7.54 -4.40
N ASP A 269 6.47 7.25 -3.46
CA ASP A 269 5.87 8.27 -2.61
C ASP A 269 6.92 8.98 -1.76
N ARG A 270 7.92 8.25 -1.28
CA ARG A 270 9.03 8.85 -0.54
C ARG A 270 9.86 9.78 -1.42
N LEU A 271 10.14 9.37 -2.65
CA LEU A 271 10.86 10.20 -3.61
C LEU A 271 10.06 11.47 -3.93
N ARG A 272 8.76 11.35 -4.19
CA ARG A 272 7.85 12.49 -4.40
C ARG A 272 7.86 13.45 -3.22
N LEU A 273 7.72 12.94 -1.99
CA LEU A 273 7.75 13.77 -0.77
C LEU A 273 9.11 14.45 -0.56
N PHE A 274 10.21 13.80 -0.95
CA PHE A 274 11.53 14.40 -0.89
C PHE A 274 11.67 15.56 -1.90
N LEU A 275 11.23 15.36 -3.14
CA LEU A 275 11.24 16.39 -4.19
C LEU A 275 10.33 17.57 -3.84
N ASP A 276 9.13 17.31 -3.30
CA ASP A 276 8.20 18.35 -2.84
C ASP A 276 8.82 19.24 -1.75
N LYS A 277 9.57 18.64 -0.80
CA LYS A 277 10.30 19.42 0.22
C LYS A 277 11.36 20.32 -0.40
N ALA A 278 12.11 19.83 -1.39
CA ALA A 278 13.11 20.64 -2.08
C ALA A 278 12.45 21.81 -2.84
N ASN A 279 11.34 21.54 -3.54
CA ASN A 279 10.56 22.56 -4.25
C ASN A 279 10.01 23.63 -3.29
N LYS A 280 9.44 23.25 -2.15
CA LYS A 280 8.95 24.18 -1.12
C LYS A 280 10.05 25.09 -0.57
N VAL A 281 11.26 24.56 -0.38
CA VAL A 281 12.41 25.36 0.05
C VAL A 281 12.79 26.37 -1.03
N GLN A 282 12.84 25.94 -2.29
CA GLN A 282 13.16 26.82 -3.41
C GLN A 282 12.11 27.93 -3.58
N GLU A 283 10.82 27.58 -3.53
CA GLU A 283 9.72 28.54 -3.59
C GLU A 283 9.79 29.57 -2.45
N GLY A 284 10.15 29.14 -1.23
CA GLY A 284 10.39 30.03 -0.10
C GLY A 284 11.54 31.02 -0.35
N VAL A 285 12.65 30.56 -0.95
CA VAL A 285 13.77 31.43 -1.33
C VAL A 285 13.35 32.44 -2.40
N ASP A 286 12.62 31.99 -3.42
CA ASP A 286 12.15 32.83 -4.51
C ASP A 286 11.11 33.88 -4.03
N ALA A 287 10.25 33.51 -3.09
CA ALA A 287 9.32 34.41 -2.42
C ALA A 287 10.08 35.51 -1.63
N VAL A 288 11.12 35.14 -0.89
CA VAL A 288 11.95 36.14 -0.17
C VAL A 288 12.72 37.04 -1.15
N ALA A 289 13.26 36.47 -2.23
CA ALA A 289 14.01 37.23 -3.23
C ALA A 289 13.12 38.20 -4.02
N SER A 290 11.91 37.77 -4.38
CA SER A 290 10.91 38.63 -5.03
C SER A 290 10.44 39.75 -4.09
N LEU A 291 10.13 39.43 -2.83
CA LEU A 291 9.76 40.43 -1.83
C LEU A 291 10.88 41.48 -1.64
N LYS A 292 12.15 41.05 -1.55
CA LYS A 292 13.30 41.99 -1.46
C LYS A 292 13.40 42.90 -2.68
N ARG A 293 13.15 42.38 -3.89
CA ARG A 293 13.14 43.19 -5.12
C ARG A 293 12.03 44.25 -5.08
N VAL A 294 10.81 43.86 -4.71
CA VAL A 294 9.68 44.79 -4.55
C VAL A 294 10.00 45.86 -3.50
N ILE A 295 10.49 45.47 -2.33
CA ILE A 295 10.88 46.41 -1.27
C ILE A 295 11.98 47.38 -1.75
N LYS A 296 12.93 46.91 -2.57
CA LYS A 296 14.00 47.76 -3.12
C LYS A 296 13.44 48.80 -4.09
N VAL A 297 12.54 48.40 -4.98
CA VAL A 297 11.87 49.33 -5.92
C VAL A 297 11.04 50.36 -5.15
N ALA A 298 10.17 49.90 -4.24
CA ALA A 298 9.34 50.77 -3.41
C ALA A 298 10.18 51.76 -2.57
N ASN A 299 11.33 51.33 -2.04
CA ASN A 299 12.25 52.23 -1.35
C ASN A 299 12.92 53.25 -2.27
N LYS A 300 13.23 52.87 -3.52
CA LYS A 300 13.80 53.78 -4.52
C LYS A 300 12.79 54.87 -4.89
N GLU A 301 11.54 54.49 -5.14
CA GLU A 301 10.41 55.40 -5.42
C GLU A 301 10.17 56.35 -4.24
N ARG A 302 10.01 55.80 -3.03
CA ARG A 302 9.87 56.58 -1.79
C ARG A 302 11.00 57.60 -1.60
N ASN A 303 12.24 57.19 -1.87
CA ASN A 303 13.39 58.10 -1.75
C ASN A 303 13.41 59.17 -2.86
N ALA A 304 12.90 58.88 -4.05
CA ALA A 304 12.76 59.86 -5.13
C ALA A 304 11.68 60.90 -4.80
N GLU A 305 10.54 60.47 -4.24
CA GLU A 305 9.48 61.37 -3.76
C GLU A 305 9.98 62.29 -2.65
N ILE A 306 10.71 61.76 -1.66
CA ILE A 306 11.31 62.56 -0.58
C ILE A 306 12.31 63.58 -1.14
N LYS A 307 13.09 63.22 -2.16
CA LYS A 307 13.99 64.17 -2.82
C LYS A 307 13.23 65.26 -3.58
N ALA A 308 12.11 64.93 -4.23
CA ALA A 308 11.28 65.89 -4.95
C ALA A 308 10.56 66.89 -4.03
N THR A 309 10.17 66.46 -2.83
CA THR A 309 9.50 67.31 -1.82
C THR A 309 10.49 68.09 -0.94
N GLY A 310 11.78 67.74 -0.94
CA GLY A 310 12.85 68.49 -0.28
C GLY A 310 12.93 68.32 1.24
N THR A 311 11.86 67.92 1.91
CA THR A 311 11.82 67.61 3.35
C THR A 311 11.39 66.18 3.61
N LYS A 312 12.04 65.55 4.60
CA LYS A 312 11.71 64.19 5.01
C LYS A 312 10.44 64.24 5.86
N PRO A 313 9.34 63.55 5.49
CA PRO A 313 8.10 63.62 6.24
C PRO A 313 8.29 63.15 7.69
N THR A 314 7.68 63.86 8.63
CA THR A 314 7.74 63.53 10.05
C THR A 314 6.88 62.31 10.39
N ARG A 315 7.21 61.66 11.52
CA ARG A 315 6.51 60.45 12.00
C ARG A 315 5.01 60.68 12.26
N SER A 316 4.64 61.93 12.51
CA SER A 316 3.27 62.41 12.74
C SER A 316 2.49 62.51 11.43
N GLU A 317 3.11 63.08 10.39
CA GLU A 317 2.52 63.24 9.05
C GLU A 317 2.24 61.90 8.39
N LEU A 318 3.19 60.96 8.47
CA LEU A 318 3.04 59.58 7.96
C LEU A 318 1.88 58.80 8.61
N LYS A 319 1.46 59.19 9.81
CA LYS A 319 0.38 58.51 10.56
C LYS A 319 -0.97 59.21 10.44
N ARG A 320 -1.00 60.48 10.01
CA ARG A 320 -2.18 61.35 10.07
C ARG A 320 -3.32 60.87 9.16
N GLU A 321 -2.98 60.32 7.99
CA GLU A 321 -3.95 59.91 6.96
C GLU A 321 -4.15 58.39 6.90
N ARG A 322 -3.59 57.64 7.85
CA ARG A 322 -3.67 56.18 7.82
C ARG A 322 -5.12 55.69 7.93
N ARG A 323 -5.93 56.34 8.77
CA ARG A 323 -7.35 55.97 8.95
C ARG A 323 -8.20 56.29 7.72
N SER A 324 -7.98 57.43 7.06
CA SER A 324 -8.66 57.78 5.81
C SER A 324 -8.25 56.86 4.66
N ASN A 325 -6.96 56.53 4.54
CA ASN A 325 -6.46 55.62 3.51
C ASN A 325 -6.98 54.18 3.71
N THR A 326 -7.04 53.68 4.94
CA THR A 326 -7.64 52.35 5.21
C THR A 326 -9.14 52.31 4.88
N VAL A 327 -9.86 53.42 5.04
CA VAL A 327 -11.27 53.52 4.64
C VAL A 327 -11.39 53.53 3.11
N LEU A 328 -10.55 54.30 2.41
CA LEU A 328 -10.49 54.32 0.94
C LEU A 328 -10.10 52.96 0.34
N GLU A 329 -9.09 52.28 0.87
CA GLU A 329 -8.68 50.93 0.45
C GLU A 329 -9.81 49.92 0.68
N ARG A 330 -10.51 50.01 1.81
CA ARG A 330 -11.67 49.16 2.09
C ARG A 330 -12.79 49.38 1.08
N VAL A 331 -13.10 50.65 0.76
CA VAL A 331 -14.11 51.02 -0.25
C VAL A 331 -13.70 50.55 -1.65
N ALA A 332 -12.41 50.65 -2.01
CA ALA A 332 -11.90 50.17 -3.28
C ALA A 332 -11.93 48.64 -3.41
N MET A 333 -11.69 47.91 -2.32
CA MET A 333 -11.70 46.44 -2.29
C MET A 333 -13.10 45.84 -2.25
N THR A 334 -14.06 46.49 -1.60
CA THR A 334 -15.43 45.96 -1.42
C THR A 334 -16.48 46.64 -2.31
N GLY A 335 -16.16 47.78 -2.93
CA GLY A 335 -17.06 48.57 -3.77
C GLY A 335 -18.17 49.31 -3.02
N ILE A 336 -18.21 49.24 -1.69
CA ILE A 336 -19.28 49.80 -0.86
C ILE A 336 -18.76 51.07 -0.14
N PRO A 337 -19.28 52.27 -0.45
CA PRO A 337 -18.89 53.49 0.26
C PRO A 337 -19.30 53.41 1.72
N THR A 338 -18.37 53.67 2.64
CA THR A 338 -18.71 53.85 4.06
C THR A 338 -18.98 55.33 4.34
N GLY A 339 -20.20 55.63 4.77
CA GLY A 339 -20.65 56.99 5.08
C GLY A 339 -19.83 57.62 6.21
N SER A 340 -19.29 58.82 5.95
CA SER A 340 -18.64 59.68 6.94
C SER A 340 -19.58 59.94 8.12
N LYS A 341 -19.15 59.64 9.36
CA LYS A 341 -19.82 60.15 10.56
C LYS A 341 -19.43 61.62 10.72
N HIS A 342 -20.42 62.50 10.62
CA HIS A 342 -20.32 63.95 10.81
C HIS A 342 -19.40 64.36 11.97
N THR A 343 -18.42 65.22 11.64
CA THR A 343 -17.89 66.25 12.54
C THR A 343 -19.04 67.17 12.95
N ARG A 344 -19.33 67.23 14.26
CA ARG A 344 -20.28 68.21 14.80
C ARG A 344 -19.65 69.62 14.75
N PRO A 345 -20.36 70.65 14.26
CA PRO A 345 -19.93 72.03 14.47
C PRO A 345 -20.25 72.46 15.92
N HIS A 346 -19.38 73.32 16.46
CA HIS A 346 -19.52 74.02 17.73
C HIS A 346 -20.40 75.27 17.56
N ALA A 347 -21.40 75.44 18.43
CA ALA A 347 -22.11 76.66 18.89
C ALA A 347 -23.50 76.23 19.40
N GLU A 348 -24.18 76.78 20.40
CA GLU A 348 -23.98 77.79 21.44
C GLU A 348 -25.11 77.53 22.48
N SER A 349 -24.98 78.10 23.68
CA SER A 349 -25.92 78.01 24.80
C SER A 349 -27.34 78.50 24.48
N HIS A 350 -28.38 77.81 24.98
CA HIS A 350 -29.39 78.37 25.90
C HIS A 350 -30.49 77.36 26.33
N ALA A 351 -30.84 77.49 27.61
CA ALA A 351 -32.14 77.27 28.27
C ALA A 351 -32.66 75.84 28.54
N LYS A 352 -33.05 75.67 29.81
CA LYS A 352 -33.72 74.53 30.45
C LYS A 352 -35.15 74.37 29.94
N GLU A 353 -35.62 73.12 29.89
CA GLU A 353 -36.95 72.76 30.40
C GLU A 353 -36.99 71.28 30.79
N ASP A 354 -37.56 71.03 31.98
CA ASP A 354 -37.78 69.74 32.61
C ASP A 354 -38.89 68.94 31.92
N TRP A 355 -38.88 67.62 32.12
CA TRP A 355 -39.97 66.78 32.68
C TRP A 355 -39.94 65.35 32.13
N GLY A 356 -39.85 64.38 33.05
CA GLY A 356 -40.68 63.16 32.96
C GLY A 356 -39.99 61.81 32.76
N THR A 357 -39.64 61.17 33.88
CA THR A 357 -39.86 59.74 34.21
C THR A 357 -39.50 58.63 33.21
N GLU A 358 -38.45 57.86 33.57
CA GLU A 358 -38.24 56.47 33.11
C GLU A 358 -39.35 55.53 33.62
N PRO A 359 -39.53 54.37 32.96
CA PRO A 359 -39.05 53.18 33.65
C PRO A 359 -38.25 52.20 32.76
N THR A 360 -37.16 51.74 33.36
CA THR A 360 -36.48 50.44 33.28
C THR A 360 -37.17 49.31 32.50
N MET A 361 -36.47 48.80 31.48
CA MET A 361 -36.54 47.38 31.09
C MET A 361 -35.13 46.83 30.80
N GLN A 362 -34.78 45.79 31.55
CA GLN A 362 -33.57 44.97 31.44
C GLN A 362 -33.75 43.85 30.38
N PRO A 363 -32.66 43.17 29.95
CA PRO A 363 -32.50 42.68 28.58
C PRO A 363 -33.08 41.27 28.36
N ALA A 364 -33.72 41.06 27.19
CA ALA A 364 -34.07 39.72 26.73
C ALA A 364 -32.84 39.04 26.13
N GLY A 365 -32.48 37.90 26.70
CA GLY A 365 -31.32 37.08 26.35
C GLY A 365 -31.40 36.44 24.97
N LEU A 366 -30.23 36.35 24.35
CA LEU A 366 -29.91 35.48 23.23
C LEU A 366 -30.17 34.00 23.61
N GLY A 367 -30.87 33.30 22.73
CA GLY A 367 -31.03 31.85 22.78
C GLY A 367 -31.43 31.29 21.43
N LEU A 368 -30.57 31.43 20.42
CA LEU A 368 -30.69 30.66 19.17
C LEU A 368 -29.60 29.60 19.12
N ASP A 369 -30.09 28.37 19.21
CA ASP A 369 -29.37 27.11 19.37
C ASP A 369 -28.56 26.74 18.11
N LEU A 370 -27.24 26.97 18.19
CA LEU A 370 -26.26 26.68 17.13
C LEU A 370 -26.24 25.20 16.73
N MET A 371 -26.75 24.29 17.57
CA MET A 371 -26.79 22.85 17.29
C MET A 371 -27.89 22.45 16.31
N GLN A 372 -28.95 23.26 16.14
CA GLN A 372 -29.97 23.02 15.12
C GLN A 372 -29.52 23.45 13.71
N ALA A 373 -28.73 24.53 13.61
CA ALA A 373 -28.20 24.99 12.31
C ALA A 373 -27.16 24.01 11.71
N ILE A 374 -26.37 23.33 12.55
CA ILE A 374 -25.33 22.40 12.08
C ILE A 374 -25.93 21.10 11.52
N ARG A 375 -27.09 20.64 12.03
CA ARG A 375 -27.75 19.42 11.54
C ARG A 375 -28.37 19.57 10.14
N ALA A 376 -28.70 20.79 9.71
CA ALA A 376 -29.28 21.04 8.39
C ALA A 376 -28.26 21.01 7.24
N SER A 377 -26.96 21.27 7.49
CA SER A 377 -25.95 21.35 6.43
C SER A 377 -25.33 20.01 6.01
N ARG A 378 -25.63 18.89 6.69
CA ARG A 378 -25.07 17.56 6.40
C ARG A 378 -25.98 16.65 5.56
N LYS A 379 -27.07 17.19 4.98
CA LYS A 379 -27.96 16.47 4.07
C LYS A 379 -28.23 17.27 2.79
N GLN A 380 -27.17 17.59 2.06
CA GLN A 380 -27.24 17.87 0.62
C GLN A 380 -26.06 17.20 -0.08
#